data_AF-A0AAU9Q9J1-F1
#
_entry.id   AF-A0AAU9Q9J1-F1
#
_cell.length_a   1.000
_cell.length_b   1.000
_cell.length_c   1.000
_cell.angle_alpha   90.00
_cell.angle_beta   90.00
_cell.angle_gamma   90.00
#
_symmetry.space_group_name_H-M   'P 1'
#
loop_
_entity.id
_entity.type
_entity.pdbx_description
1 polymer ?
#
loop_
_entity_poly.entity_id
_entity_poly.type
_entity_poly.pdbx_seq_one_letter_code
_entity_poly.pdbx_strand_id
1 'polypeptide(L)'
;MKRIRSNPNQQRGVSLIDFIMYVILAVFVFLGIVKLYNMGVAWSAQANTVSAVTQIKAGAEKVKSVNHTGTSMAKVCDSGRNAVASTICGDSRDGKGTNEYGGDYTLTADTANLQRVKVGITNIDTQYIDDLADTLAKLSAGNCNSAASCATLSVSGNTITVTL
;
A
#
# COMPACT_ATOMS: atom_id res chain seq x y z
N MET A 1 -67.69 32.43 -14.16
CA MET A 1 -66.24 32.23 -13.96
C MET A 1 -65.96 31.86 -12.51
N LYS A 2 -65.61 30.61 -12.20
CA LYS A 2 -65.31 30.13 -10.84
C LYS A 2 -63.78 30.02 -10.71
N ARG A 3 -63.13 30.92 -9.97
CA ARG A 3 -61.68 30.87 -9.73
C ARG A 3 -61.38 29.73 -8.73
N ILE A 4 -60.67 28.70 -9.19
CA ILE A 4 -60.10 27.66 -8.33
C ILE A 4 -58.99 28.32 -7.51
N ARG A 5 -59.19 28.48 -6.19
CA ARG A 5 -58.14 28.92 -5.28
C ARG A 5 -57.23 27.73 -4.98
N SER A 6 -56.03 27.73 -5.53
CA SER A 6 -54.96 26.82 -5.08
C SER A 6 -54.55 27.23 -3.66
N ASN A 7 -54.63 26.28 -2.73
CA ASN A 7 -54.31 26.51 -1.32
C ASN A 7 -52.78 26.33 -1.12
N PRO A 8 -52.02 27.35 -0.70
CA PRO A 8 -50.55 27.31 -0.67
C PRO A 8 -49.95 26.41 0.44
N ASN A 9 -50.78 25.77 1.27
CA ASN A 9 -50.37 25.01 2.45
C ASN A 9 -50.60 23.49 2.33
N GLN A 10 -50.54 22.92 1.13
CA GLN A 10 -50.36 21.46 1.03
C GLN A 10 -48.89 21.13 1.33
N GLN A 11 -48.59 20.94 2.62
CA GLN A 11 -47.38 20.24 3.04
C GLN A 11 -47.46 18.85 2.43
N ARG A 12 -46.69 18.61 1.37
CA ARG A 12 -46.40 17.28 0.85
C ARG A 12 -45.62 16.55 1.95
N GLY A 13 -46.35 15.98 2.91
CA GLY A 13 -45.78 15.13 3.92
C GLY A 13 -45.15 13.95 3.20
N VAL A 14 -43.83 13.87 3.23
CA VAL A 14 -43.12 12.66 2.82
C VAL A 14 -43.69 11.55 3.70
N SER A 15 -44.33 10.56 3.09
CA SER A 15 -44.84 9.41 3.83
C SER A 15 -43.68 8.77 4.58
N LEU A 16 -43.93 8.28 5.81
CA LEU A 16 -42.91 7.57 6.59
C LEU A 16 -42.28 6.42 5.79
N ILE A 17 -43.05 5.81 4.88
CA ILE A 17 -42.61 4.75 3.96
C ILE A 17 -41.61 5.28 2.93
N ASP A 18 -41.88 6.44 2.32
CA ASP A 18 -40.96 7.05 1.34
C ASP A 18 -39.66 7.47 2.01
N PHE A 19 -39.74 7.99 3.23
CA PHE A 19 -38.58 8.34 4.03
C PHE A 19 -37.70 7.11 4.34
N ILE A 20 -38.30 6.01 4.78
CA ILE A 20 -37.57 4.75 5.05
C ILE A 20 -36.92 4.21 3.77
N MET A 21 -37.62 4.25 2.63
CA MET A 21 -37.07 3.82 1.35
C MET A 21 -35.83 4.64 0.94
N TYR A 22 -35.88 5.97 1.08
CA TYR A 22 -34.74 6.83 0.79
C TYR A 22 -33.56 6.61 1.74
N VAL A 23 -33.83 6.37 3.04
CA VAL A 23 -32.78 6.06 4.01
C VAL A 23 -32.10 4.74 3.67
N ILE A 24 -32.85 3.69 3.33
CA ILE A 24 -32.30 2.40 2.91
C ILE A 24 -31.43 2.57 1.65
N LEU A 25 -31.93 3.29 0.64
CA LEU A 25 -31.17 3.60 -0.57
C LEU A 25 -29.87 4.35 -0.25
N ALA A 26 -29.94 5.37 0.62
CA ALA A 26 -28.78 6.17 1.01
C ALA A 26 -27.71 5.31 1.73
N VAL A 27 -28.12 4.38 2.59
CA VAL A 27 -27.21 3.43 3.25
C VAL A 27 -26.51 2.55 2.21
N PHE A 28 -27.23 1.98 1.25
CA PHE A 28 -26.61 1.16 0.19
C PHE A 28 -25.65 1.95 -0.69
N VAL A 29 -26.01 3.19 -1.05
CA VAL A 29 -25.13 4.09 -1.81
C VAL A 29 -23.87 4.41 -1.00
N PHE A 30 -24.01 4.74 0.28
CA PHE A 30 -22.88 5.02 1.16
C PHE A 30 -21.94 3.82 1.31
N LEU A 31 -22.48 2.63 1.58
CA LEU A 31 -21.68 1.40 1.66
C LEU A 31 -20.97 1.09 0.34
N GLY A 32 -21.64 1.34 -0.80
CA GLY A 32 -21.04 1.21 -2.13
C GLY A 32 -19.85 2.14 -2.34
N ILE A 33 -19.97 3.41 -1.96
CA ILE A 33 -18.89 4.41 -2.07
C ILE A 33 -17.72 4.02 -1.16
N VAL A 34 -17.98 3.63 0.10
CA VAL A 34 -16.93 3.20 1.04
C VAL A 34 -16.17 1.99 0.51
N LYS A 35 -16.87 1.00 -0.05
CA LYS A 35 -16.23 -0.19 -0.63
C LYS A 35 -15.34 0.16 -1.82
N LEU A 36 -15.79 1.05 -2.70
CA LEU A 36 -14.99 1.53 -3.84
C LEU A 36 -13.75 2.31 -3.37
N TYR A 37 -13.91 3.14 -2.34
CA TYR A 37 -12.79 3.88 -1.74
C TYR A 37 -11.73 2.92 -1.17
N ASN A 38 -12.13 1.96 -0.35
CA ASN A 38 -11.20 0.99 0.26
C ASN A 38 -10.45 0.17 -0.81
N MET A 39 -11.15 -0.22 -1.89
CA MET A 39 -10.52 -0.94 -3.00
C MET A 39 -9.50 -0.08 -3.76
N GLY A 40 -9.83 1.20 -4.01
CA GLY A 40 -8.92 2.13 -4.67
C GLY A 40 -7.67 2.42 -3.86
N VAL A 41 -7.83 2.63 -2.54
CA VAL A 41 -6.71 2.87 -1.62
C VAL A 41 -5.82 1.63 -1.52
N ALA A 42 -6.39 0.43 -1.41
CA ALA A 42 -5.62 -0.82 -1.33
C ALA A 42 -4.77 -1.07 -2.59
N TRP A 43 -5.35 -0.87 -3.77
CA TRP A 43 -4.61 -1.01 -5.03
C TRP A 43 -3.49 0.02 -5.17
N SER A 44 -3.76 1.28 -4.78
CA SER A 44 -2.73 2.33 -4.73
C SER A 44 -1.59 1.96 -3.77
N ALA A 45 -1.92 1.48 -2.57
CA ALA A 45 -0.94 1.09 -1.55
C ALA A 45 -0.03 -0.03 -2.05
N GLN A 46 -0.60 -1.03 -2.74
CA GLN A 46 0.15 -2.13 -3.33
C GLN A 46 1.09 -1.64 -4.44
N ALA A 47 0.59 -0.83 -5.38
CA ALA A 47 1.40 -0.30 -6.49
C ALA A 47 2.54 0.61 -6.00
N ASN A 48 2.26 1.47 -5.02
CA ASN A 48 3.27 2.32 -4.38
C ASN A 48 4.30 1.49 -3.63
N THR A 49 3.88 0.42 -2.93
CA THR A 49 4.80 -0.49 -2.24
C THR A 49 5.73 -1.21 -3.21
N VAL A 50 5.20 -1.71 -4.33
CA VAL A 50 6.01 -2.32 -5.39
C VAL A 50 7.02 -1.33 -5.99
N SER A 51 6.56 -0.10 -6.26
CA SER A 51 7.43 0.99 -6.72
C SER A 51 8.52 1.30 -5.69
N ALA A 52 8.17 1.39 -4.40
CA ALA A 52 9.11 1.66 -3.33
C ALA A 52 10.18 0.57 -3.21
N VAL A 53 9.79 -0.71 -3.24
CA VAL A 53 10.72 -1.85 -3.22
C VAL A 53 11.70 -1.80 -4.40
N THR A 54 11.19 -1.48 -5.59
CA THR A 54 12.02 -1.35 -6.80
C THR A 54 13.01 -0.19 -6.69
N GLN A 55 12.56 0.96 -6.15
CA GLN A 55 13.42 2.11 -5.91
C GLN A 55 14.48 1.81 -4.83
N ILE A 56 14.12 1.13 -3.75
CA ILE A 56 15.06 0.71 -2.70
C ILE A 56 16.13 -0.20 -3.28
N LYS A 57 15.77 -1.17 -4.12
CA LYS A 57 16.73 -2.02 -4.84
C LYS A 57 17.68 -1.18 -5.70
N ALA A 58 17.13 -0.30 -6.53
CA ALA A 58 17.94 0.58 -7.39
C ALA A 58 18.84 1.53 -6.55
N GLY A 59 18.35 1.98 -5.40
CA GLY A 59 19.12 2.77 -4.45
C GLY A 59 20.27 1.95 -3.85
N ALA A 60 20.01 0.70 -3.46
CA ALA A 60 21.02 -0.22 -2.96
C ALA A 60 22.13 -0.47 -4.00
N GLU A 61 21.75 -0.62 -5.27
CA GLU A 61 22.67 -0.73 -6.41
C GLU A 61 23.55 0.51 -6.59
N LYS A 62 23.01 1.71 -6.37
CA LYS A 62 23.78 2.96 -6.47
C LYS A 62 24.78 3.14 -5.33
N VAL A 63 24.49 2.61 -4.14
CA VAL A 63 25.31 2.82 -2.94
C VAL A 63 26.23 1.64 -2.61
N LYS A 64 26.14 0.54 -3.36
CA LYS A 64 27.02 -0.61 -3.22
C LYS A 64 28.44 -0.24 -3.62
N SER A 65 29.42 -0.87 -2.95
CA SER A 65 30.84 -0.63 -3.26
C SER A 65 31.38 -1.76 -4.13
N VAL A 66 31.39 -2.98 -3.60
CA VAL A 66 31.79 -4.20 -4.32
C VAL A 66 30.61 -5.19 -4.37
N ASN A 67 29.87 -5.26 -3.28
CA ASN A 67 28.65 -6.02 -3.08
C ASN A 67 27.73 -5.19 -2.17
N HIS A 68 26.59 -5.75 -1.77
CA HIS A 68 25.67 -5.05 -0.88
C HIS A 68 26.10 -5.02 0.59
N THR A 69 27.31 -5.47 0.94
CA THR A 69 27.81 -5.39 2.32
C THR A 69 27.81 -3.94 2.82
N GLY A 70 27.16 -3.72 3.97
CA GLY A 70 26.99 -2.39 4.54
C GLY A 70 26.01 -1.48 3.79
N THR A 71 25.16 -2.03 2.91
CA THR A 71 23.96 -1.32 2.44
C THR A 71 22.87 -1.39 3.52
N SER A 72 22.19 -0.26 3.71
CA SER A 72 21.14 -0.08 4.70
C SER A 72 20.24 1.08 4.27
N MET A 73 19.07 1.20 4.90
CA MET A 73 18.16 2.33 4.65
C MET A 73 18.85 3.69 4.87
N ALA A 74 19.60 3.85 5.96
CA ALA A 74 20.34 5.07 6.23
C ALA A 74 21.32 5.45 5.10
N LYS A 75 21.94 4.45 4.46
CA LYS A 75 22.91 4.69 3.38
C LYS A 75 22.25 5.03 2.04
N VAL A 76 21.10 4.42 1.72
CA VAL A 76 20.34 4.76 0.50
C VAL A 76 19.56 6.06 0.64
N CYS A 77 19.18 6.43 1.87
CA CYS A 77 18.47 7.65 2.21
C CYS A 77 19.36 8.84 2.56
N ASP A 78 20.68 8.69 2.42
CA ASP A 78 21.63 9.77 2.66
C ASP A 78 21.39 10.97 1.72
N SER A 79 21.38 12.20 2.26
CA SER A 79 21.14 13.43 1.49
C SER A 79 22.13 13.68 0.38
N GLY A 80 23.37 13.22 0.55
CA GLY A 80 24.42 13.45 -0.43
C GLY A 80 24.19 12.63 -1.69
N ARG A 81 23.36 11.58 -1.62
CA ARG A 81 23.15 10.63 -2.71
C ARG A 81 21.73 10.66 -3.27
N ASN A 82 20.72 10.92 -2.43
CA ASN A 82 19.29 10.89 -2.80
C ASN A 82 18.96 9.66 -3.68
N ALA A 83 19.46 8.49 -3.29
CA ALA A 83 19.38 7.29 -4.12
C ALA A 83 17.95 6.73 -4.19
N VAL A 84 17.12 7.11 -3.22
CA VAL A 84 15.71 6.73 -3.03
C VAL A 84 14.90 8.00 -2.73
N ALA A 85 13.62 8.01 -3.11
CA ALA A 85 12.73 9.16 -2.86
C ALA A 85 12.58 9.48 -1.37
N SER A 86 12.49 10.77 -1.03
CA SER A 86 12.33 11.22 0.35
C SER A 86 11.08 10.69 1.04
N THR A 87 10.00 10.44 0.27
CA THR A 87 8.76 9.84 0.78
C THR A 87 8.96 8.41 1.30
N ILE A 88 9.90 7.65 0.73
CA ILE A 88 10.25 6.29 1.17
C ILE A 88 11.22 6.35 2.35
N CYS A 89 12.07 7.37 2.40
CA CYS A 89 13.08 7.54 3.44
C CYS A 89 12.54 8.14 4.73
N GLY A 90 11.51 8.99 4.63
CA GLY A 90 10.96 9.75 5.74
C GLY A 90 11.91 10.84 6.24
N ASP A 91 11.44 11.61 7.21
CA ASP A 91 12.20 12.74 7.78
C ASP A 91 13.47 12.27 8.50
N SER A 92 13.38 11.14 9.18
CA SER A 92 14.49 10.48 9.89
C SER A 92 15.44 9.72 8.97
N ARG A 93 15.11 9.59 7.67
CA ARG A 93 15.93 8.90 6.65
C ARG A 93 16.30 7.47 6.98
N ASP A 94 15.41 6.78 7.67
CA ASP A 94 15.57 5.40 8.08
C ASP A 94 14.49 4.48 7.51
N GLY A 95 13.53 5.03 6.76
CA GLY A 95 12.42 4.28 6.17
C GLY A 95 11.36 3.85 7.18
N LYS A 96 11.32 4.45 8.37
CA LYS A 96 10.33 4.07 9.40
C LYS A 96 9.02 4.83 9.28
N GLY A 97 7.91 4.11 9.38
CA GLY A 97 6.56 4.68 9.30
C GLY A 97 6.22 5.31 7.94
N THR A 98 6.96 4.97 6.89
CA THR A 98 6.85 5.57 5.56
C THR A 98 6.13 4.70 4.54
N ASN A 99 5.83 3.44 4.88
CA ASN A 99 5.11 2.57 3.96
C ASN A 99 3.61 2.89 3.96
N GLU A 100 2.92 2.48 2.89
CA GLU A 100 1.50 2.78 2.65
C GLU A 100 0.54 2.15 3.68
N TYR A 101 1.04 1.21 4.46
CA TYR A 101 0.31 0.53 5.53
C TYR A 101 0.67 1.09 6.93
N GLY A 102 1.42 2.20 6.99
CA GLY A 102 1.84 2.84 8.24
C GLY A 102 2.97 2.12 8.97
N GLY A 103 3.70 1.24 8.29
CA GLY A 103 4.87 0.55 8.82
C GLY A 103 6.19 1.01 8.17
N ASP A 104 7.21 0.18 8.32
CA ASP A 104 8.58 0.49 7.94
C ASP A 104 8.96 -0.18 6.60
N TYR A 105 9.92 0.43 5.91
CA TYR A 105 10.78 -0.21 4.93
C TYR A 105 12.15 -0.48 5.56
N THR A 106 12.65 -1.70 5.37
CA THR A 106 13.99 -2.09 5.82
C THR A 106 14.81 -2.57 4.63
N LEU A 107 16.12 -2.38 4.69
CA LEU A 107 17.05 -2.82 3.67
C LEU A 107 18.26 -3.44 4.36
N THR A 108 18.58 -4.68 4.00
CA THR A 108 19.80 -5.37 4.43
C THR A 108 20.41 -6.16 3.28
N ALA A 109 21.71 -6.46 3.35
CA ALA A 109 22.33 -7.38 2.41
C ALA A 109 21.87 -8.82 2.67
N ASP A 110 21.69 -9.63 1.62
CA ASP A 110 21.48 -11.06 1.82
C ASP A 110 22.79 -11.75 2.21
N THR A 111 22.80 -12.40 3.38
CA THR A 111 23.96 -13.12 3.90
C THR A 111 24.30 -14.37 3.10
N ALA A 112 23.31 -14.96 2.41
CA ALA A 112 23.55 -16.13 1.56
C ALA A 112 24.16 -15.75 0.20
N ASN A 113 23.83 -14.57 -0.31
CA ASN A 113 24.42 -14.03 -1.53
C ASN A 113 24.52 -12.50 -1.43
N LEU A 114 25.73 -11.98 -1.20
CA LEU A 114 25.98 -10.55 -1.01
C LEU A 114 25.72 -9.69 -2.27
N GLN A 115 25.45 -10.31 -3.42
CA GLN A 115 24.97 -9.60 -4.62
C GLN A 115 23.46 -9.33 -4.59
N ARG A 116 22.76 -9.81 -3.56
CA ARG A 116 21.32 -9.61 -3.36
C ARG A 116 21.06 -8.76 -2.13
N VAL A 117 19.88 -8.18 -2.09
CA VAL A 117 19.38 -7.43 -0.94
C VAL A 117 18.05 -7.98 -0.46
N LYS A 118 17.79 -7.82 0.84
CA LYS A 118 16.51 -8.10 1.46
C LYS A 118 15.83 -6.78 1.78
N VAL A 119 14.63 -6.62 1.23
CA VAL A 119 13.73 -5.50 1.53
C VAL A 119 12.60 -6.03 2.38
N GLY A 120 12.46 -5.51 3.60
CA GLY A 120 11.37 -5.86 4.51
C GLY A 120 10.32 -4.76 4.58
N ILE A 121 9.05 -5.14 4.64
CA ILE A 121 7.89 -4.25 4.71
C ILE A 121 7.06 -4.71 5.90
N THR A 122 6.89 -3.86 6.92
CA THR A 122 6.16 -4.23 8.15
C THR A 122 4.75 -3.63 8.19
N ASN A 123 3.93 -4.10 9.12
CA ASN A 123 2.57 -3.61 9.38
C ASN A 123 1.63 -3.65 8.16
N ILE A 124 1.83 -4.61 7.27
CA ILE A 124 0.93 -4.80 6.12
C ILE A 124 -0.42 -5.29 6.65
N ASP A 125 -1.50 -4.74 6.12
CA ASP A 125 -2.84 -5.23 6.43
C ASP A 125 -2.99 -6.71 5.99
N THR A 126 -3.38 -7.56 6.95
CA THR A 126 -3.57 -9.01 6.74
C THR A 126 -4.54 -9.33 5.59
N GLN A 127 -5.47 -8.43 5.27
CA GLN A 127 -6.42 -8.64 4.18
C GLN A 127 -5.74 -8.60 2.80
N TYR A 128 -4.60 -7.91 2.66
CA TYR A 128 -3.91 -7.68 1.39
C TYR A 128 -2.54 -8.34 1.31
N ILE A 129 -2.11 -9.02 2.38
CA ILE A 129 -0.75 -9.54 2.48
C ILE A 129 -0.44 -10.62 1.45
N ASP A 130 -1.38 -11.52 1.17
CA ASP A 130 -1.18 -12.61 0.21
C ASP A 130 -1.03 -12.08 -1.23
N ASP A 131 -1.90 -11.14 -1.63
CA ASP A 131 -1.86 -10.54 -2.97
C ASP A 131 -0.63 -9.64 -3.19
N LEU A 132 -0.23 -8.89 -2.16
CA LEU A 132 1.02 -8.14 -2.18
C LEU A 132 2.23 -9.10 -2.21
N ALA A 133 2.20 -10.19 -1.45
CA ALA A 133 3.28 -11.16 -1.42
C ALA A 133 3.46 -11.86 -2.78
N ASP A 134 2.38 -12.28 -3.43
CA ASP A 134 2.43 -12.86 -4.77
C ASP A 134 2.92 -11.87 -5.83
N THR A 135 2.57 -10.59 -5.68
CA THR A 135 3.06 -9.53 -6.57
C THR A 135 4.56 -9.28 -6.37
N LEU A 136 5.03 -9.22 -5.11
CA LEU A 136 6.45 -9.08 -4.78
C LEU A 136 7.27 -10.34 -5.12
N ALA A 137 6.66 -11.52 -5.11
CA ALA A 137 7.31 -12.78 -5.47
C ALA A 137 7.88 -12.74 -6.89
N LYS A 138 7.16 -12.08 -7.81
CA LYS A 138 7.58 -11.86 -9.21
C LYS A 138 8.79 -10.92 -9.32
N LEU A 139 8.99 -10.05 -8.34
CA LEU A 139 10.14 -9.13 -8.29
C LEU A 139 11.34 -9.73 -7.58
N SER A 140 11.12 -10.77 -6.78
CA SER A 140 12.19 -11.45 -6.05
C SER A 140 13.27 -12.00 -7.00
N ALA A 141 14.45 -12.25 -6.47
CA ALA A 141 15.57 -12.81 -7.24
C ALA A 141 15.25 -14.19 -7.85
N GLY A 142 14.26 -14.92 -7.31
CA GLY A 142 13.76 -16.17 -7.86
C GLY A 142 12.70 -16.01 -8.95
N ASN A 143 12.19 -14.79 -9.19
CA ASN A 143 11.12 -14.49 -10.15
C ASN A 143 9.95 -15.47 -10.06
N CYS A 144 9.46 -15.66 -8.84
CA CYS A 144 8.46 -16.66 -8.51
C CYS A 144 7.06 -16.18 -8.93
N ASN A 145 6.17 -17.11 -9.29
CA ASN A 145 4.78 -16.77 -9.59
C ASN A 145 3.92 -16.51 -8.35
N SER A 146 4.31 -17.09 -7.20
CA SER A 146 3.60 -16.95 -5.92
C SER A 146 4.57 -16.97 -4.74
N ALA A 147 4.15 -16.37 -3.63
CA ALA A 147 4.89 -16.31 -2.37
C ALA A 147 5.08 -17.69 -1.75
N ALA A 148 4.05 -18.54 -1.80
CA ALA A 148 4.05 -19.86 -1.17
C ALA A 148 5.15 -20.81 -1.70
N SER A 149 5.61 -20.60 -2.94
CA SER A 149 6.63 -21.41 -3.59
C SER A 149 8.01 -20.73 -3.67
N CYS A 150 8.16 -19.54 -3.09
CA CYS A 150 9.31 -18.68 -3.33
C CYS A 150 10.33 -18.69 -2.20
N ALA A 151 11.49 -19.30 -2.42
CA ALA A 151 12.57 -19.29 -1.43
C ALA A 151 13.18 -17.88 -1.19
N THR A 152 13.01 -16.97 -2.14
CA THR A 152 13.51 -15.58 -2.09
C THR A 152 12.47 -14.60 -1.55
N LEU A 153 11.36 -15.08 -0.98
CA LEU A 153 10.38 -14.25 -0.30
C LEU A 153 9.89 -14.97 0.96
N SER A 154 9.73 -14.25 2.05
CA SER A 154 9.13 -14.77 3.27
C SER A 154 8.04 -13.84 3.77
N VAL A 155 6.95 -14.45 4.27
CA VAL A 155 5.85 -13.76 4.94
C VAL A 155 5.83 -14.24 6.38
N SER A 156 5.80 -13.31 7.32
CA SER A 156 5.73 -13.61 8.75
C SER A 156 4.81 -12.60 9.44
N GLY A 157 3.64 -13.06 9.88
CA GLY A 157 2.60 -12.20 10.42
C GLY A 157 2.23 -11.11 9.41
N ASN A 158 2.42 -9.85 9.80
CA ASN A 158 2.14 -8.67 8.98
C ASN A 158 3.39 -8.11 8.28
N THR A 159 4.41 -8.95 8.08
CA THR A 159 5.69 -8.54 7.48
C THR A 159 6.01 -9.39 6.27
N ILE A 160 6.36 -8.74 5.16
CA ILE A 160 6.92 -9.40 3.97
C ILE A 160 8.40 -9.02 3.86
N THR A 161 9.27 -10.01 3.69
CA THR A 161 10.67 -9.81 3.32
C THR A 161 10.92 -10.40 1.94
N VAL A 162 11.29 -9.56 0.98
CA VAL A 162 11.63 -9.97 -0.39
C VAL A 162 13.13 -9.85 -0.61
N THR A 163 13.73 -10.92 -1.14
CA THR A 163 15.13 -10.93 -1.59
C THR A 163 15.17 -10.62 -3.07
N LEU A 164 15.92 -9.60 -3.47
CA LEU A 164 15.96 -9.02 -4.82
C LEU A 164 17.34 -9.14 -5.45
#